data_AF-A0A1I7G659-F1
#
_entry.id   AF-A0A1I7G659-F1
#
_cell.length_a   1.000
_cell.length_b   1.000
_cell.length_c   1.000
_cell.angle_alpha   90.00
_cell.angle_beta   90.00
_cell.angle_gamma   90.00
#
_symmetry.space_group_name_H-M   'P 1'
#
loop_
_entity.id
_entity.type
_entity.pdbx_description
1 polymer ?
#
loop_
_entity_poly.entity_id
_entity_poly.type
_entity_poly.pdbx_seq_one_letter_code
_entity_poly.pdbx_strand_id
1 'polypeptide(L)'
;MYKPIKARPLPERLLRLNGISARTIREHYKLYEGYVNKANETRAKLEQIDVAQGNTTYSEIRALKRGESFALDGVKLHELYFDELGGKGRPEGEIVMAIERQYGNFNRFLAEFRGAGLSGRGWAILAFDTEQEELFIYITDDQHNGHVIQSIPILPMDVFEHAYYIDYGTSRGEYINAFFRNLDWSVVNRRYLEARRSVRPRFRLFGSREVSS
;
A
#
# COMPACT_ATOMS: atom_id res chain seq x y z
N MET A 1 -17.32 -19.40 -5.44
CA MET A 1 -16.86 -18.61 -6.59
C MET A 1 -16.61 -17.17 -6.12
N TYR A 2 -15.40 -16.65 -6.33
CA TYR A 2 -15.04 -15.29 -5.94
C TYR A 2 -15.65 -14.27 -6.90
N LYS A 3 -16.04 -13.09 -6.41
CA LYS A 3 -16.47 -12.00 -7.28
C LYS A 3 -15.29 -11.52 -8.14
N PRO A 4 -15.45 -11.39 -9.48
CA PRO A 4 -14.41 -10.83 -10.33
C PRO A 4 -14.06 -9.40 -9.93
N ILE A 5 -12.78 -9.08 -9.95
CA ILE A 5 -12.26 -7.72 -9.74
C ILE A 5 -12.35 -6.99 -11.07
N LYS A 6 -12.83 -5.75 -11.04
CA LYS A 6 -12.85 -4.86 -12.21
C LYS A 6 -11.80 -3.79 -12.03
N ALA A 7 -10.97 -3.57 -13.06
CA ALA A 7 -10.03 -2.46 -13.04
C ALA A 7 -10.82 -1.14 -12.99
N ARG A 8 -10.36 -0.22 -12.14
CA ARG A 8 -10.85 1.16 -12.15
C ARG A 8 -10.40 1.85 -13.45
N PRO A 9 -11.11 2.88 -13.92
CA PRO A 9 -10.61 3.70 -15.03
C PRO A 9 -9.50 4.64 -14.54
N LEU A 10 -8.49 4.88 -15.38
CA LEU A 10 -7.40 5.82 -15.08
C LEU A 10 -7.94 7.25 -14.85
N PRO A 11 -7.82 7.82 -13.63
CA PRO A 11 -8.27 9.18 -13.35
C PRO A 11 -7.45 10.23 -14.11
N GLU A 12 -8.11 11.17 -14.79
CA GLU A 12 -7.41 12.22 -15.56
C GLU A 12 -6.47 13.07 -14.69
N ARG A 13 -6.82 13.28 -13.41
CA ARG A 13 -5.97 14.02 -12.45
C ARG A 13 -4.55 13.45 -12.34
N LEU A 14 -4.37 12.13 -12.53
CA LEU A 14 -3.07 11.49 -12.45
C LEU A 14 -2.19 11.80 -13.66
N LEU A 15 -2.74 12.30 -14.76
CA LEU A 15 -1.96 12.66 -15.95
C LEU A 15 -1.30 14.04 -15.83
N ARG A 16 -1.53 14.76 -14.73
CA ARG A 16 -1.10 16.15 -14.52
C ARG A 16 -0.32 16.34 -13.21
N LEU A 17 0.34 15.28 -12.73
CA LEU A 17 1.13 15.33 -11.50
C LEU A 17 2.38 16.21 -11.66
N ASN A 18 2.82 16.82 -10.57
CA ASN A 18 4.01 17.65 -10.52
C ASN A 18 5.28 16.78 -10.37
N GLY A 19 5.96 16.52 -11.49
CA GLY A 19 7.23 15.79 -11.54
C GLY A 19 7.09 14.30 -11.87
N ILE A 20 5.89 13.73 -11.83
CA ILE A 20 5.61 12.37 -12.29
C ILE A 20 4.88 12.48 -13.63
N SER A 21 5.48 11.98 -14.71
CA SER A 21 4.94 12.21 -16.05
C SER A 21 3.69 11.36 -16.32
N ALA A 22 2.87 11.85 -17.25
CA ALA A 22 1.75 11.08 -17.78
C ALA A 22 2.20 9.74 -18.39
N ARG A 23 3.43 9.64 -18.91
CA ARG A 23 3.99 8.39 -19.43
C ARG A 23 4.19 7.39 -18.29
N THR A 24 4.86 7.79 -17.21
CA THR A 24 5.05 6.96 -16.01
C THR A 24 3.72 6.45 -15.49
N ILE A 25 2.73 7.35 -15.33
CA ILE A 25 1.40 6.97 -14.84
C ILE A 25 0.69 5.99 -15.77
N ARG A 26 0.74 6.17 -17.09
CA ARG A 26 0.11 5.23 -18.03
C ARG A 26 0.74 3.84 -17.99
N GLU A 27 2.07 3.76 -17.92
CA GLU A 27 2.76 2.46 -17.81
C GLU A 27 2.51 1.80 -16.45
N HIS A 28 2.49 2.58 -15.37
CA HIS A 28 2.16 2.10 -14.03
C HIS A 28 0.72 1.58 -13.95
N TYR A 29 -0.23 2.23 -14.62
CA TYR A 29 -1.62 1.79 -14.67
C TYR A 29 -1.79 0.47 -15.43
N LYS A 30 -1.03 0.24 -16.51
CA LYS A 30 -1.03 -1.06 -17.22
C LYS A 30 -0.58 -2.21 -16.32
N LEU A 31 0.39 -1.97 -15.43
CA LEU A 31 0.80 -2.97 -14.43
C LEU A 31 -0.33 -3.28 -13.45
N TYR A 32 -1.02 -2.25 -12.96
CA TYR A 32 -2.23 -2.41 -12.14
C TYR A 32 -3.31 -3.25 -12.84
N GLU A 33 -3.63 -2.94 -14.10
CA GLU A 33 -4.57 -3.73 -14.90
C GLU A 33 -4.10 -5.19 -15.05
N GLY A 34 -2.80 -5.40 -15.21
CA GLY A 34 -2.17 -6.73 -15.19
C GLY A 34 -2.44 -7.51 -13.90
N TYR A 35 -2.31 -6.86 -12.73
CA TYR A 35 -2.63 -7.49 -11.44
C TYR A 35 -4.11 -7.85 -11.32
N VAL A 36 -5.01 -6.99 -11.78
CA VAL A 36 -6.46 -7.28 -11.82
C VAL A 36 -6.73 -8.53 -12.66
N ASN A 37 -6.16 -8.59 -13.86
CA ASN A 37 -6.32 -9.72 -14.78
C ASN A 37 -5.78 -11.01 -14.16
N LYS A 38 -4.60 -10.97 -13.55
CA LYS A 38 -3.98 -12.17 -12.95
C LYS A 38 -4.69 -12.62 -11.69
N ALA A 39 -5.22 -11.72 -10.86
CA ALA A 39 -6.03 -12.11 -9.72
C ALA A 39 -7.30 -12.88 -10.14
N ASN A 40 -7.97 -12.43 -11.20
CA ASN A 40 -9.14 -13.12 -11.75
C ASN A 40 -8.77 -14.47 -12.41
N GLU A 41 -7.70 -14.49 -13.21
CA GLU A 41 -7.21 -15.73 -13.86
C GLU A 41 -6.83 -16.80 -12.82
N THR A 42 -6.08 -16.42 -11.78
CA THR A 42 -5.68 -17.33 -10.71
C THR A 42 -6.89 -17.91 -9.99
N ARG A 43 -7.92 -17.10 -9.71
CA ARG A 43 -9.16 -17.57 -9.08
C ARG A 43 -9.93 -18.55 -9.97
N ALA A 44 -10.01 -18.29 -11.27
CA ALA A 44 -10.64 -19.20 -12.21
C ALA A 44 -9.90 -20.54 -12.29
N LYS A 45 -8.56 -20.52 -12.29
CA LYS A 45 -7.73 -21.75 -12.28
C LYS A 45 -7.88 -22.54 -10.99
N LEU A 46 -7.98 -21.88 -9.83
CA LEU A 46 -8.22 -22.56 -8.55
C LEU A 46 -9.50 -23.41 -8.54
N GLU A 47 -10.49 -23.08 -9.37
CA GLU A 47 -11.74 -23.84 -9.49
C GLU A 47 -11.60 -25.10 -10.35
N GLN A 48 -10.49 -25.27 -11.07
CA GLN A 48 -10.27 -26.34 -12.04
C GLN A 48 -9.31 -27.43 -11.57
N ILE A 49 -8.64 -27.21 -10.42
CA ILE A 49 -7.56 -28.07 -9.94
C ILE A 49 -7.99 -28.89 -8.72
N ASP A 50 -7.32 -30.01 -8.47
CA ASP A 50 -7.43 -30.71 -7.18
C ASP A 50 -6.65 -29.95 -6.10
N VAL A 51 -7.39 -29.27 -5.24
CA VAL A 51 -6.84 -28.46 -4.14
C VAL A 51 -6.36 -29.29 -2.94
N ALA A 52 -6.58 -30.62 -2.93
CA ALA A 52 -6.16 -31.47 -1.82
C ALA A 52 -4.67 -31.85 -1.86
N GLN A 53 -3.99 -31.68 -3.01
CA GLN A 53 -2.60 -32.11 -3.21
C GLN A 53 -1.60 -30.94 -3.05
N GLY A 54 -1.21 -30.68 -1.80
CA GLY A 54 -0.25 -29.62 -1.45
C GLY A 54 1.18 -30.12 -1.24
N ASN A 55 2.17 -29.27 -1.53
CA ASN A 55 3.57 -29.49 -1.21
C ASN A 55 4.30 -28.15 -1.03
N THR A 56 5.28 -28.11 -0.11
CA THR A 56 6.01 -26.89 0.29
C THR A 56 6.99 -26.39 -0.76
N THR A 57 7.53 -27.26 -1.62
CA THR A 57 8.39 -26.90 -2.74
C THR A 57 7.54 -26.52 -3.93
N TYR A 58 6.76 -27.47 -4.46
CA TYR A 58 5.94 -27.28 -5.64
C TYR A 58 4.63 -28.06 -5.57
N SER A 59 3.51 -27.35 -5.75
CA SER A 59 2.20 -27.90 -6.07
C SER A 59 1.43 -26.81 -6.83
N GLU A 60 0.43 -27.21 -7.63
CA GLU A 60 -0.36 -26.25 -8.38
C GLU A 60 -1.14 -25.29 -7.45
N ILE A 61 -1.72 -25.82 -6.36
CA ILE A 61 -2.35 -25.00 -5.32
C ILE A 61 -1.37 -24.00 -4.70
N ARG A 62 -0.12 -24.40 -4.40
CA ARG A 62 0.89 -23.48 -3.86
C ARG A 62 1.19 -22.35 -4.84
N ALA A 63 1.44 -22.68 -6.10
CA ALA A 63 1.76 -21.70 -7.14
C ALA A 63 0.61 -20.70 -7.31
N LEU A 64 -0.63 -21.19 -7.40
CA LEU A 64 -1.81 -20.36 -7.52
C LEU A 64 -2.05 -19.51 -6.28
N LYS A 65 -1.93 -20.05 -5.06
CA LYS A 65 -2.16 -19.27 -3.83
C LYS A 65 -1.13 -18.17 -3.59
N ARG A 66 0.16 -18.42 -3.91
CA ARG A 66 1.20 -17.38 -3.89
C ARG A 66 0.97 -16.31 -4.96
N GLY A 67 0.52 -16.72 -6.15
CA GLY A 67 0.14 -15.78 -7.22
C GLY A 67 -1.09 -14.95 -6.85
N GLU A 68 -2.07 -15.56 -6.17
CA GLU A 68 -3.29 -14.90 -5.72
C GLU A 68 -2.95 -13.78 -4.72
N SER A 69 -2.15 -14.04 -3.69
CA SER A 69 -1.76 -13.01 -2.72
C SER A 69 -0.98 -11.87 -3.41
N PHE A 70 0.00 -12.20 -4.26
CA PHE A 70 0.78 -11.21 -5.00
C PHE A 70 -0.10 -10.31 -5.86
N ALA A 71 -1.01 -10.89 -6.64
CA ALA A 71 -1.88 -10.12 -7.53
C ALA A 71 -2.90 -9.30 -6.73
N LEU A 72 -3.49 -9.85 -5.67
CA LEU A 72 -4.48 -9.13 -4.87
C LEU A 72 -3.88 -7.95 -4.11
N ASP A 73 -2.72 -8.11 -3.50
CA ASP A 73 -2.06 -6.99 -2.82
C ASP A 73 -1.52 -5.98 -3.83
N GLY A 74 -1.06 -6.44 -5.01
CA GLY A 74 -0.76 -5.58 -6.15
C GLY A 74 -1.95 -4.70 -6.55
N VAL A 75 -3.16 -5.26 -6.67
CA VAL A 75 -4.38 -4.48 -6.92
C VAL A 75 -4.64 -3.49 -5.80
N LYS A 76 -4.69 -3.94 -4.54
CA LYS A 76 -5.10 -3.11 -3.40
C LYS A 76 -4.13 -1.96 -3.14
N LEU A 77 -2.82 -2.22 -3.14
CA LEU A 77 -1.81 -1.20 -2.87
C LEU A 77 -1.79 -0.14 -3.98
N HIS A 78 -1.93 -0.55 -5.25
CA HIS A 78 -2.00 0.41 -6.36
C HIS A 78 -3.28 1.25 -6.33
N GLU A 79 -4.44 0.68 -5.97
CA GLU A 79 -5.65 1.48 -5.79
C GLU A 79 -5.47 2.53 -4.71
N LEU A 80 -4.85 2.19 -3.58
CA LEU A 80 -4.55 3.14 -2.52
C LEU A 80 -3.54 4.21 -2.98
N TYR A 81 -2.45 3.81 -3.62
CA TYR A 81 -1.42 4.71 -4.15
C TYR A 81 -1.98 5.72 -5.17
N PHE A 82 -2.81 5.27 -6.11
CA PHE A 82 -3.39 6.18 -7.11
C PHE A 82 -4.47 7.09 -6.51
N ASP A 83 -5.23 6.62 -5.51
CA ASP A 83 -6.28 7.38 -4.84
C ASP A 83 -5.73 8.57 -4.04
N GLU A 84 -4.50 8.48 -3.50
CA GLU A 84 -3.88 9.54 -2.68
C GLU A 84 -3.03 10.55 -3.47
N LEU A 85 -2.93 10.41 -4.79
CA LEU A 85 -2.16 11.32 -5.65
C LEU A 85 -3.03 12.40 -6.31
N GLY A 86 -2.40 13.49 -6.77
CA GLY A 86 -3.08 14.61 -7.42
C GLY A 86 -3.57 15.70 -6.45
N GLY A 87 -3.11 15.64 -5.20
CA GLY A 87 -3.26 16.70 -4.22
C GLY A 87 -2.17 17.77 -4.33
N LYS A 88 -2.09 18.62 -3.30
CA LYS A 88 -1.15 19.76 -3.25
C LYS A 88 0.08 19.52 -2.36
N GLY A 89 0.21 18.31 -1.79
CA GLY A 89 1.31 17.94 -0.90
C GLY A 89 1.33 18.65 0.45
N ARG A 90 0.28 19.41 0.80
CA ARG A 90 0.19 20.14 2.08
C ARG A 90 -0.37 19.22 3.17
N PRO A 91 0.40 18.89 4.22
CA PRO A 91 -0.10 18.08 5.34
C PRO A 91 -1.28 18.76 6.03
N GLU A 92 -2.35 18.00 6.28
CA GLU A 92 -3.55 18.48 6.97
C GLU A 92 -4.32 17.34 7.67
N GLY A 93 -5.22 17.71 8.58
CA GLY A 93 -6.11 16.79 9.28
C GLY A 93 -5.55 16.17 10.55
N GLU A 94 -6.36 15.36 11.20
CA GLU A 94 -6.02 14.66 12.45
C GLU A 94 -4.84 13.69 12.31
N ILE A 95 -4.62 13.15 11.11
CA ILE A 95 -3.47 12.29 10.82
C ILE A 95 -2.14 13.00 11.10
N VAL A 96 -2.02 14.30 10.79
CA VAL A 96 -0.78 15.05 11.06
C VAL A 96 -0.51 15.12 12.56
N MET A 97 -1.54 15.43 13.35
CA MET A 97 -1.41 15.47 14.82
C MET A 97 -1.10 14.08 15.40
N ALA A 98 -1.66 13.01 14.81
CA ALA A 98 -1.36 11.65 15.21
C ALA A 98 0.10 11.27 14.93
N ILE A 99 0.57 11.59 13.73
CA ILE A 99 1.97 11.44 13.33
C ILE A 99 2.89 12.21 14.29
N GLU A 100 2.60 13.47 14.57
CA GLU A 100 3.41 14.30 15.46
C GLU A 100 3.46 13.74 16.88
N ARG A 101 2.32 13.28 17.41
CA ARG A 101 2.28 12.65 18.73
C ARG A 101 3.17 11.41 18.81
N GLN A 102 3.25 10.63 17.74
CA GLN A 102 3.93 9.35 17.77
C GLN A 102 5.41 9.44 17.39
N TYR A 103 5.75 10.24 16.39
CA TYR A 103 7.12 10.43 15.92
C TYR A 103 7.80 11.64 16.57
N GLY A 104 7.13 12.29 17.52
CA GLY A 104 7.56 13.50 18.21
C GLY A 104 7.37 14.80 17.41
N ASN A 105 7.52 14.75 16.09
CA ASN A 105 7.15 15.82 15.17
C ASN A 105 7.06 15.31 13.72
N PHE A 106 6.46 16.12 12.83
CA PHE A 106 6.24 15.75 11.44
C PHE A 106 7.53 15.60 10.63
N ASN A 107 8.56 16.41 10.92
CA ASN A 107 9.85 16.31 10.21
C ASN A 107 10.57 14.99 10.52
N ARG A 108 10.48 14.51 11.76
CA ARG A 108 11.03 13.20 12.14
C ARG A 108 10.32 12.07 11.39
N PHE A 109 8.99 12.12 11.29
CA PHE A 109 8.22 11.19 10.46
C PHE A 109 8.66 11.23 9.00
N LEU A 110 8.77 12.41 8.39
CA LEU A 110 9.19 12.54 7.00
C LEU A 110 10.58 11.95 6.77
N ALA A 111 11.52 12.18 7.70
CA ALA A 111 12.86 11.62 7.61
C ALA A 111 12.84 10.08 7.67
N GLU A 112 12.05 9.51 8.58
CA GLU A 112 11.91 8.07 8.73
C GLU A 112 11.19 7.42 7.54
N PHE A 113 10.10 8.01 7.06
CA PHE A 113 9.36 7.52 5.90
C PHE A 113 10.18 7.61 4.61
N ARG A 114 10.93 8.70 4.42
CA ARG A 114 11.89 8.84 3.31
C ARG A 114 12.98 7.77 3.41
N GLY A 115 13.52 7.54 4.61
CA GLY A 115 14.49 6.47 4.86
C GLY A 115 13.94 5.10 4.44
N ALA A 116 12.72 4.77 4.87
CA ALA A 116 12.04 3.54 4.49
C ALA A 116 11.86 3.42 2.96
N GLY A 117 11.44 4.50 2.29
CA GLY A 117 11.31 4.52 0.83
C GLY A 117 12.63 4.34 0.08
N LEU A 118 13.75 4.83 0.62
CA LEU A 118 15.08 4.60 0.05
C LEU A 118 15.55 3.17 0.25
N SER A 119 15.17 2.52 1.36
CA SER A 119 15.61 1.17 1.72
C SER A 119 14.75 0.04 1.13
N GLY A 120 13.45 0.26 0.91
CA GLY A 120 12.53 -0.76 0.41
C GLY A 120 12.71 -1.07 -1.08
N ARG A 121 12.36 -2.29 -1.50
CA ARG A 121 12.35 -2.68 -2.92
C ARG A 121 10.98 -2.58 -3.58
N GLY A 122 9.92 -2.71 -2.80
CA GLY A 122 8.54 -2.65 -3.28
C GLY A 122 7.79 -1.42 -2.78
N TRP A 123 7.56 -1.34 -1.47
CA TRP A 123 6.73 -0.30 -0.87
C TRP A 123 7.32 0.22 0.44
N ALA A 124 7.04 1.49 0.75
CA ALA A 124 7.07 2.02 2.11
C ALA A 124 5.64 2.43 2.51
N ILE A 125 5.15 1.94 3.64
CA ILE A 125 3.74 2.01 4.02
C ILE A 125 3.63 2.57 5.43
N LEU A 126 2.98 3.73 5.58
CA LEU A 126 2.45 4.14 6.89
C LEU A 126 1.16 3.35 7.10
N ALA A 127 1.11 2.53 8.12
CA ALA A 127 -0.04 1.71 8.47
C ALA A 127 -0.53 2.05 9.87
N PHE A 128 -1.82 1.83 10.13
CA PHE A 128 -2.41 1.90 11.46
C PHE A 128 -2.57 0.47 11.99
N ASP A 129 -1.84 0.13 13.04
CA ASP A 129 -1.96 -1.12 13.77
C ASP A 129 -3.22 -1.05 14.66
N THR A 130 -4.16 -1.95 14.39
CA THR A 130 -5.47 -1.95 15.07
C THR A 130 -5.44 -2.59 16.45
N GLU A 131 -4.38 -3.32 16.80
CA GLU A 131 -4.19 -3.90 18.13
C GLU A 131 -3.57 -2.88 19.08
N GLN A 132 -2.54 -2.18 18.61
CA GLN A 132 -1.80 -1.18 19.39
C GLN A 132 -2.46 0.21 19.33
N GLU A 133 -3.33 0.43 18.34
CA GLU A 133 -3.93 1.73 18.03
C GLU A 133 -2.88 2.81 17.71
N GLU A 134 -1.79 2.38 17.08
CA GLU A 134 -0.62 3.17 16.75
C GLU A 134 -0.33 3.11 15.24
N LEU A 135 0.38 4.12 14.74
CA LEU A 135 0.89 4.14 13.37
C LEU A 135 2.22 3.38 13.30
N PHE A 136 2.58 2.82 12.16
CA PHE A 136 3.88 2.22 11.95
C PHE A 136 4.32 2.43 10.50
N ILE A 137 5.63 2.53 10.28
CA ILE A 137 6.20 2.54 8.95
C ILE A 137 6.75 1.14 8.68
N TYR A 138 6.20 0.48 7.66
CA TYR A 138 6.66 -0.83 7.21
C TYR A 138 7.22 -0.74 5.79
N ILE A 139 8.15 -1.64 5.48
CA ILE A 139 8.62 -1.86 4.11
C ILE A 139 8.14 -3.23 3.62
N THR A 140 7.83 -3.32 2.33
CA THR A 140 7.64 -4.61 1.66
C THR A 140 8.57 -4.67 0.46
N ASP A 141 9.22 -5.81 0.26
CA ASP A 141 10.15 -6.00 -0.85
C ASP A 141 9.47 -6.50 -2.13
N ASP A 142 8.21 -6.95 -2.00
CA ASP A 142 7.31 -7.18 -3.11
C ASP A 142 5.86 -6.82 -2.73
N GLN A 143 4.88 -7.30 -3.51
CA GLN A 143 3.47 -7.00 -3.27
C GLN A 143 2.89 -7.64 -2.00
N HIS A 144 3.39 -8.80 -1.54
CA HIS A 144 2.78 -9.58 -0.44
C HIS A 144 3.72 -9.95 0.72
N ASN A 145 5.03 -9.72 0.59
CA ASN A 145 6.03 -10.08 1.61
C ASN A 145 6.45 -8.85 2.42
N GLY A 146 6.17 -8.87 3.73
CA GLY A 146 6.53 -7.79 4.67
C GLY A 146 5.33 -7.12 5.34
N HIS A 147 4.10 -7.49 4.96
CA HIS A 147 2.89 -6.98 5.62
C HIS A 147 2.79 -7.48 7.07
N VAL A 148 2.45 -6.57 7.98
CA VAL A 148 2.17 -6.90 9.39
C VAL A 148 0.67 -7.13 9.56
N ILE A 149 0.31 -8.25 10.17
CA ILE A 149 -1.10 -8.59 10.44
C ILE A 149 -1.76 -7.55 11.34
N GLN A 150 -3.08 -7.38 11.22
CA GLN A 150 -3.85 -6.36 11.95
C GLN A 150 -3.41 -4.90 11.70
N SER A 151 -2.65 -4.65 10.63
CA SER A 151 -2.28 -3.31 10.18
C SER A 151 -3.11 -2.88 8.95
N ILE A 152 -3.61 -1.65 8.96
CA ILE A 152 -4.38 -1.04 7.87
C ILE A 152 -3.50 -0.02 7.15
N PRO A 153 -3.17 -0.18 5.86
CA PRO A 153 -2.39 0.80 5.10
C PRO A 153 -3.09 2.17 5.02
N ILE A 154 -2.38 3.22 5.40
CA ILE A 154 -2.86 4.62 5.39
C ILE A 154 -2.24 5.39 4.21
N LEU A 155 -0.91 5.31 4.07
CA LEU A 155 -0.12 5.99 3.04
C LEU A 155 0.92 5.02 2.44
N PRO A 156 0.56 4.20 1.43
CA PRO A 156 1.50 3.38 0.69
C PRO A 156 2.21 4.13 -0.45
N MET A 157 3.53 4.23 -0.38
CA MET A 157 4.39 4.76 -1.45
C MET A 157 5.02 3.62 -2.24
N ASP A 158 4.70 3.51 -3.53
CA ASP A 158 5.34 2.55 -4.45
C ASP A 158 6.79 2.98 -4.69
N VAL A 159 7.77 2.12 -4.43
CA VAL A 159 9.20 2.35 -4.70
C VAL A 159 9.81 1.28 -5.60
N PHE A 160 8.98 0.48 -6.28
CA PHE A 160 9.44 -0.30 -7.42
C PHE A 160 9.96 0.66 -8.51
N GLU A 161 10.96 0.20 -9.27
CA GLU A 161 11.57 1.01 -10.33
C GLU A 161 10.56 1.46 -11.39
N HIS A 162 9.53 0.66 -11.68
CA HIS A 162 8.48 1.04 -12.64
C HIS A 162 7.72 2.31 -12.23
N ALA A 163 7.69 2.67 -10.94
CA ALA A 163 6.95 3.82 -10.44
C ALA A 163 7.65 5.15 -10.77
N TYR A 164 8.95 5.12 -11.10
CA TYR A 164 9.74 6.35 -11.22
C TYR A 164 10.85 6.35 -12.27
N TYR A 165 11.33 5.20 -12.72
CA TYR A 165 12.57 5.11 -13.50
C TYR A 165 12.49 5.87 -14.83
N ILE A 166 11.30 5.95 -15.44
CA ILE A 166 11.06 6.72 -16.67
C ILE A 166 11.39 8.21 -16.48
N ASP A 167 11.08 8.79 -15.32
CA ASP A 167 11.26 10.22 -15.05
C ASP A 167 12.58 10.53 -14.32
N TYR A 168 13.06 9.60 -13.49
CA TYR A 168 14.14 9.85 -12.53
C TYR A 168 15.38 8.98 -12.71
N GLY A 169 15.34 7.95 -13.57
CA GLY A 169 16.40 6.94 -13.65
C GLY A 169 16.68 6.34 -12.28
N THR A 170 17.94 6.37 -11.84
CA THR A 170 18.37 5.89 -10.52
C THR A 170 18.08 6.85 -9.37
N SER A 171 17.57 8.05 -9.64
CA SER A 171 17.36 9.12 -8.65
C SER A 171 16.08 8.93 -7.83
N ARG A 172 15.92 7.78 -7.16
CA ARG A 172 14.74 7.45 -6.32
C ARG A 172 14.41 8.55 -5.29
N GLY A 173 15.42 9.19 -4.72
CA GLY A 173 15.23 10.27 -3.75
C GLY A 173 14.43 11.46 -4.30
N GLU A 174 14.57 11.76 -5.60
CA GLU A 174 13.83 12.85 -6.25
C GLU A 174 12.39 12.46 -6.59
N TYR A 175 12.17 11.18 -6.91
CA TYR A 175 10.83 10.61 -7.00
C TYR A 175 10.08 10.70 -5.67
N ILE A 176 10.73 10.34 -4.55
CA ILE A 176 10.10 10.44 -3.23
C ILE A 176 9.69 11.89 -2.94
N ASN A 177 10.52 12.87 -3.32
CA ASN A 177 10.15 14.29 -3.21
C ASN A 177 8.91 14.62 -4.06
N ALA A 178 8.82 14.07 -5.28
CA ALA A 178 7.69 14.27 -6.17
C ALA A 178 6.41 13.62 -5.67
N PHE A 179 6.51 12.41 -5.11
CA PHE A 179 5.41 11.74 -4.44
C PHE A 179 4.80 12.65 -3.37
N PHE A 180 5.62 13.16 -2.43
CA PHE A 180 5.14 14.07 -1.37
C PHE A 180 4.50 15.35 -1.91
N ARG A 181 5.03 15.95 -2.98
CA ARG A 181 4.43 17.15 -3.61
C ARG A 181 3.01 16.90 -4.16
N ASN A 182 2.69 15.65 -4.52
CA ASN A 182 1.43 15.28 -5.15
C ASN A 182 0.44 14.62 -4.20
N LEU A 183 0.75 14.50 -2.91
CA LEU A 183 -0.15 13.87 -1.94
C LEU A 183 -1.42 14.70 -1.71
N ASP A 184 -2.55 13.99 -1.74
CA ASP A 184 -3.84 14.43 -1.24
C ASP A 184 -4.01 13.99 0.22
N TRP A 185 -3.58 14.86 1.13
CA TRP A 185 -3.66 14.62 2.56
C TRP A 185 -5.09 14.49 3.09
N SER A 186 -6.11 14.99 2.35
CA SER A 186 -7.51 14.77 2.72
C SER A 186 -7.89 13.28 2.59
N VAL A 187 -7.35 12.59 1.58
CA VAL A 187 -7.53 11.14 1.38
C VAL A 187 -6.81 10.35 2.46
N VAL A 188 -5.55 10.72 2.75
CA VAL A 188 -4.73 10.09 3.81
C VAL A 188 -5.42 10.23 5.17
N ASN A 189 -5.88 11.44 5.50
CA ASN A 189 -6.62 11.72 6.73
C ASN A 189 -7.92 10.92 6.81
N ARG A 190 -8.70 10.86 5.72
CA ARG A 190 -9.95 10.08 5.68
C ARG A 190 -9.70 8.60 5.99
N ARG A 191 -8.69 7.98 5.37
CA ARG A 191 -8.31 6.58 5.63
C ARG A 191 -7.94 6.35 7.09
N TYR A 192 -7.15 7.25 7.67
CA TYR A 192 -6.79 7.18 9.09
C TYR A 192 -8.02 7.23 10.00
N LEU A 193 -8.96 8.16 9.75
CA LEU A 193 -10.18 8.27 10.54
C LEU A 193 -11.08 7.04 10.40
N GLU A 194 -11.20 6.48 9.20
CA GLU A 194 -11.93 5.23 8.94
C GLU A 194 -11.27 4.02 9.63
N ALA A 195 -9.95 3.91 9.56
CA ALA A 195 -9.17 2.87 10.25
C ALA A 195 -9.39 2.93 11.77
N ARG A 196 -9.33 4.12 12.37
CA ARG A 196 -9.60 4.33 13.80
C ARG A 196 -11.03 4.00 14.22
N ARG A 197 -12.02 4.31 13.39
CA ARG A 197 -13.43 3.96 13.66
C ARG A 197 -13.69 2.46 13.53
N SER A 198 -12.88 1.77 12.74
CA SER A 198 -12.98 0.33 12.52
C SER A 198 -12.39 -0.50 13.68
N VAL A 199 -11.86 0.16 14.73
CA VAL A 199 -11.28 -0.50 15.90
C VAL A 199 -12.37 -1.10 16.79
N ARG A 200 -12.63 -2.38 16.55
CA ARG A 200 -12.84 -3.39 17.60
C ARG A 200 -12.15 -4.68 17.12
N PRO A 201 -10.86 -4.92 17.43
CA PRO A 201 -10.28 -6.23 17.19
C PRO A 201 -11.20 -7.27 17.85
N ARG A 202 -11.69 -8.24 17.08
CA ARG A 202 -12.58 -9.28 17.62
C ARG A 202 -11.90 -10.12 18.70
N PHE A 203 -10.57 -10.08 18.77
CA PHE A 203 -9.71 -10.69 19.77
C PHE A 203 -8.39 -9.91 19.85
N ARG A 204 -7.87 -9.72 21.07
CA ARG A 204 -6.59 -9.05 21.33
C ARG A 204 -5.42 -10.03 21.24
N LEU A 205 -4.30 -9.60 20.67
CA LEU A 205 -3.08 -10.40 20.50
C LEU A 205 -2.05 -10.20 21.64
N PHE A 206 -2.12 -9.11 22.40
CA PHE A 206 -1.15 -8.81 23.48
C PHE A 206 -1.74 -8.85 24.91
N GLY A 207 -2.89 -9.51 25.11
CA GLY A 207 -3.55 -9.57 26.41
C GLY A 207 -4.20 -8.22 26.80
N SER A 208 -5.18 -8.25 27.71
CA SER A 208 -5.78 -7.01 28.21
C SER A 208 -4.70 -6.16 28.88
N ARG A 209 -4.53 -4.90 28.47
CA ARG A 209 -3.94 -3.89 29.36
C ARG A 209 -4.79 -3.94 30.63
N GLU A 210 -4.24 -4.45 31.72
CA GLU A 210 -4.84 -4.24 33.02
C GLU A 210 -5.01 -2.73 33.15
N VAL A 211 -6.26 -2.29 33.32
CA VAL A 211 -6.55 -0.92 33.67
C VAL A 211 -6.01 -0.78 35.08
N SER A 212 -4.77 -0.28 35.22
CA SER A 212 -4.31 0.19 36.53
C SER A 212 -5.19 1.38 36.89
N SER A 213 -6.00 1.16 37.94
CA SER A 213 -6.83 2.14 38.64
C SER A 213 -6.07 3.39 39.02
#